data_AF-A0AA90UDG1-F1
#
_entry.id   AF-A0AA90UDG1-F1
#
_cell.length_a   1.000
_cell.length_b   1.000
_cell.length_c   1.000
_cell.angle_alpha   90.00
_cell.angle_beta   90.00
_cell.angle_gamma   90.00
#
_symmetry.space_group_name_H-M   'P 1'
#
loop_
_entity.id
_entity.type
_entity.pdbx_description
1 polymer ?
#
loop_
_entity_poly.entity_id
_entity_poly.type
_entity_poly.pdbx_seq_one_letter_code
_entity_poly.pdbx_strand_id
1 'polypeptide(L)'
;MAKIKMKNPQEIISTKNLRNKAANVTTKDGEAFVCVTKTKDEKVGLSWKGTKQDLLNLLFTACRNDKQMAALICRAAKDHIDYCKGTHQDWVNLTADIVQLDQELDTNQHQEGGNA
;
A
#
# COMPACT_ATOMS: atom_id res chain seq x y z
N MET A 1 -42.36 -6.25 -25.82
CA MET A 1 -41.11 -5.47 -25.95
C MET A 1 -40.49 -5.29 -24.57
N ALA A 2 -39.29 -5.82 -24.32
CA ALA A 2 -38.59 -5.66 -23.04
C ALA A 2 -37.99 -4.25 -22.97
N LYS A 3 -38.31 -3.49 -21.92
CA LYS A 3 -37.70 -2.17 -21.67
C LYS A 3 -36.22 -2.38 -21.35
N ILE A 4 -35.33 -1.84 -22.18
CA ILE A 4 -33.90 -1.77 -21.88
C ILE A 4 -33.74 -0.88 -20.64
N LYS A 5 -33.40 -1.47 -19.50
CA LYS A 5 -32.97 -0.73 -18.31
C LYS A 5 -31.57 -0.19 -18.62
N MET A 6 -31.46 1.09 -18.94
CA MET A 6 -30.16 1.76 -18.95
C MET A 6 -29.56 1.63 -17.55
N LYS A 7 -28.37 1.04 -17.44
CA LYS A 7 -27.59 1.07 -16.20
C LYS A 7 -27.45 2.53 -15.78
N ASN A 8 -27.70 2.85 -14.51
CA ASN A 8 -27.47 4.19 -13.97
C ASN A 8 -26.09 4.68 -14.42
N PRO A 9 -25.95 5.95 -14.86
CA PRO A 9 -24.65 6.50 -15.21
C PRO A 9 -23.69 6.19 -14.06
N GLN A 10 -22.56 5.55 -14.35
CA GLN A 10 -21.53 5.37 -13.33
C GLN A 10 -21.19 6.76 -12.79
N GLU A 11 -21.43 6.97 -11.50
CA GLU A 11 -21.21 8.26 -10.86
C GLU A 11 -19.75 8.66 -11.09
N ILE A 12 -19.54 9.78 -11.77
CA ILE A 12 -18.19 10.29 -12.05
C ILE A 12 -17.66 10.86 -10.73
N ILE A 13 -16.99 10.02 -9.94
CA ILE A 13 -16.36 10.45 -8.69
C ILE A 13 -15.07 11.20 -9.05
N SER A 14 -14.98 12.48 -8.69
CA SER A 14 -13.78 13.28 -8.91
C SER A 14 -12.57 12.75 -8.12
N THR A 15 -11.36 13.03 -8.60
CA THR A 15 -10.11 12.65 -7.92
C THR A 15 -9.97 13.31 -6.54
N LYS A 16 -10.56 14.51 -6.37
CA LYS A 16 -10.69 15.19 -5.08
C LYS A 16 -11.58 14.39 -4.13
N ASN A 17 -12.71 13.86 -4.62
CA ASN A 17 -13.62 13.07 -3.80
C ASN A 17 -13.01 11.72 -3.40
N LEU A 18 -12.24 11.07 -4.28
CA LEU A 18 -11.52 9.83 -3.92
C LEU A 18 -10.48 10.07 -2.82
N ARG A 19 -9.66 11.13 -2.96
CA ARG A 19 -8.69 11.52 -1.94
C ARG A 19 -9.35 11.90 -0.62
N ASN A 20 -10.44 12.65 -0.66
CA ASN A 20 -11.21 13.01 0.54
C ASN A 20 -11.81 11.78 1.21
N LYS A 21 -12.34 10.82 0.44
CA LYS A 21 -12.83 9.56 1.00
C LYS A 21 -11.70 8.80 1.70
N ALA A 22 -10.55 8.62 1.05
CA ALA A 22 -9.38 7.96 1.65
C ALA A 22 -8.91 8.68 2.93
N ALA A 23 -8.84 10.02 2.91
CA ALA A 23 -8.44 10.82 4.06
C ALA A 23 -9.41 10.69 5.25
N ASN A 24 -10.70 10.54 4.97
CA ASN A 24 -11.76 10.43 5.97
C ASN A 24 -12.02 8.98 6.44
N VAL A 25 -11.35 7.96 5.90
CA VAL A 25 -11.45 6.60 6.44
C VAL A 25 -10.87 6.59 7.86
N THR A 26 -11.69 6.24 8.84
CA THR A 26 -11.25 5.94 10.21
C THR A 26 -11.03 4.44 10.33
N THR A 27 -9.83 4.03 10.75
CA THR A 27 -9.52 2.65 11.13
C THR A 27 -9.67 2.52 12.64
N LYS A 28 -10.04 1.33 13.12
CA LYS A 28 -9.96 1.00 14.56
C LYS A 28 -8.55 0.55 14.91
N ASP A 29 -8.26 0.41 16.20
CA ASP A 29 -7.02 -0.20 16.68
C ASP A 29 -6.87 -1.62 16.12
N GLY A 30 -5.71 -1.92 15.53
CA GLY A 30 -5.44 -3.18 14.82
C GLY A 30 -6.00 -3.28 13.40
N GLU A 31 -6.64 -2.23 12.87
CA GLU A 31 -7.06 -2.16 11.47
C GLU A 31 -6.11 -1.30 10.64
N ALA A 32 -5.82 -1.74 9.41
CA ALA A 32 -5.08 -0.96 8.43
C ALA A 32 -5.84 -0.80 7.12
N PHE A 33 -5.56 0.31 6.44
CA PHE A 33 -6.23 0.70 5.22
C PHE A 33 -5.20 1.13 4.18
N VAL A 34 -5.30 0.58 2.97
CA VAL A 34 -4.53 1.02 1.80
C VAL A 34 -5.52 1.35 0.68
N CYS A 35 -5.35 2.53 0.09
CA CYS A 35 -6.13 3.00 -1.04
C CYS A 35 -5.21 3.27 -2.22
N VAL A 36 -5.44 2.57 -3.32
CA VAL A 36 -4.85 2.86 -4.62
C VAL A 36 -5.91 3.56 -5.46
N THR A 37 -5.63 4.79 -5.88
CA THR A 37 -6.49 5.56 -6.77
C THR A 37 -5.84 5.63 -8.14
N LYS A 38 -6.58 5.24 -9.19
CA LYS A 38 -6.18 5.44 -10.58
C LYS A 38 -7.16 6.40 -11.23
N THR A 39 -6.65 7.48 -11.79
CA THR A 39 -7.47 8.54 -12.42
C THR A 39 -7.51 8.37 -13.94
N LYS A 40 -8.46 9.02 -14.62
CA LYS A 40 -8.58 8.99 -16.09
C LYS A 40 -7.37 9.60 -16.82
N ASP A 41 -6.64 10.49 -16.17
CA ASP A 41 -5.37 11.06 -16.63
C ASP A 41 -4.15 10.19 -16.26
N GLU A 42 -4.38 8.89 -15.97
CA GLU A 42 -3.35 7.88 -15.63
C GLU A 42 -2.47 8.25 -14.41
N LYS A 43 -2.90 9.19 -13.57
CA LYS A 43 -2.21 9.46 -12.31
C LYS A 43 -2.61 8.40 -11.29
N VAL A 44 -1.61 7.67 -10.80
CA VAL A 44 -1.77 6.72 -9.70
C VAL A 44 -1.43 7.43 -8.40
N GLY A 45 -2.34 7.39 -7.44
CA GLY A 45 -2.14 7.88 -6.08
C GLY A 45 -2.23 6.73 -5.09
N LEU A 46 -1.35 6.73 -4.10
CA LEU A 46 -1.35 5.80 -2.98
C LEU A 46 -1.64 6.56 -1.69
N SER A 47 -2.51 6.04 -0.84
CA SER A 47 -2.76 6.57 0.50
C SER A 47 -2.96 5.40 1.45
N TRP A 48 -2.44 5.51 2.68
CA TRP A 48 -2.55 4.44 3.66
C TRP A 48 -2.73 4.98 5.08
N LYS A 49 -3.30 4.16 5.96
CA LYS A 49 -3.41 4.38 7.41
C LYS A 49 -3.11 3.08 8.14
N GLY A 50 -2.41 3.18 9.27
CA GLY A 50 -1.97 2.04 10.10
C GLY A 50 -0.52 2.20 10.55
N THR A 51 0.07 1.14 11.08
CA THR A 51 1.50 1.06 11.40
C THR A 51 2.31 0.52 10.22
N LYS A 52 3.65 0.69 10.25
CA LYS A 52 4.55 0.06 9.26
C LYS A 52 4.40 -1.47 9.27
N GLN A 53 4.15 -2.06 10.44
CA GLN A 53 3.90 -3.50 10.61
C GLN A 53 2.63 -3.94 9.87
N ASP A 54 1.55 -3.16 9.95
CA ASP A 54 0.32 -3.51 9.23
C ASP A 54 0.51 -3.48 7.72
N LEU A 55 1.25 -2.48 7.21
CA LEU A 55 1.56 -2.39 5.79
C LEU A 55 2.41 -3.59 5.34
N LEU A 56 3.41 -3.99 6.12
CA LEU A 56 4.22 -5.17 5.84
C LEU A 56 3.36 -6.45 5.84
N ASN A 57 2.52 -6.63 6.87
CA ASN A 57 1.60 -7.77 6.98
C ASN A 57 0.65 -7.85 5.79
N LEU A 58 0.12 -6.70 5.32
CA LEU A 58 -0.76 -6.63 4.16
C LEU A 58 -0.04 -7.05 2.88
N LEU A 59 1.16 -6.51 2.63
CA LEU A 59 1.97 -6.87 1.46
C LEU A 59 2.36 -8.34 1.48
N PHE A 60 2.82 -8.85 2.62
CA PHE A 60 3.16 -10.26 2.79
C PHE A 60 1.95 -11.17 2.56
N THR A 61 0.80 -10.83 3.14
CA THR A 61 -0.45 -11.59 2.98
C THR A 61 -0.93 -11.58 1.53
N ALA A 62 -0.81 -10.46 0.81
CA ALA A 62 -1.11 -10.38 -0.61
C ALA A 62 -0.19 -11.29 -1.43
N CYS A 63 1.12 -11.24 -1.20
CA CYS A 63 2.10 -12.11 -1.85
C CYS A 63 1.84 -13.59 -1.56
N ARG A 64 1.49 -13.93 -0.32
CA ARG A 64 1.25 -15.31 0.12
C ARG A 64 0.02 -15.93 -0.54
N ASN A 65 -1.05 -15.16 -0.69
CA ASN A 65 -2.33 -15.66 -1.18
C ASN A 65 -2.51 -15.56 -2.70
N ASP A 66 -1.80 -14.66 -3.37
CA ASP A 66 -1.92 -14.46 -4.82
C ASP A 66 -0.53 -14.35 -5.48
N LYS A 67 -0.21 -15.38 -6.27
CA LYS A 67 1.06 -15.47 -7.01
C LYS A 67 1.21 -14.34 -8.06
N GLN A 68 0.12 -13.89 -8.66
CA GLN A 68 0.17 -12.78 -9.62
C GLN A 68 0.48 -11.47 -8.90
N MET A 69 -0.13 -11.23 -7.73
CA MET A 69 0.21 -10.07 -6.88
C MET A 69 1.67 -10.13 -6.42
N ALA A 70 2.17 -11.30 -5.99
CA ALA A 70 3.58 -11.47 -5.65
C ALA A 70 4.50 -11.10 -6.83
N ALA A 71 4.19 -11.59 -8.03
CA ALA A 71 4.96 -11.26 -9.23
C ALA A 71 4.95 -9.76 -9.55
N LEU A 72 3.81 -9.08 -9.40
CA LEU A 72 3.68 -7.64 -9.62
C LEU A 72 4.49 -6.83 -8.59
N ILE A 73 4.44 -7.21 -7.31
CA ILE A 73 5.21 -6.56 -6.24
C ILE A 73 6.72 -6.74 -6.49
N CYS A 74 7.18 -7.96 -6.80
CA CYS A 74 8.57 -8.20 -7.15
C CYS A 74 9.02 -7.43 -8.40
N ARG A 75 8.15 -7.33 -9.41
CA ARG A 75 8.45 -6.56 -10.62
C ARG A 75 8.58 -5.07 -10.31
N ALA A 76 7.69 -4.51 -9.50
CA ALA A 76 7.76 -3.11 -9.08
C ALA A 76 9.04 -2.81 -8.26
N ALA A 77 9.42 -3.72 -7.35
CA ALA A 77 10.67 -3.60 -6.59
C ALA A 77 11.90 -3.63 -7.52
N LYS A 78 11.92 -4.55 -8.49
CA LYS A 78 12.97 -4.61 -9.52
C LYS A 78 13.01 -3.34 -10.37
N ASP A 79 11.86 -2.86 -10.85
CA ASP A 79 11.80 -1.66 -11.69
C ASP A 79 12.23 -0.41 -10.90
N HIS A 80 11.94 -0.33 -9.58
CA HIS A 80 12.43 0.73 -8.71
C HIS A 80 13.97 0.72 -8.61
N ILE A 81 14.52 -0.46 -8.33
CA ILE A 81 15.96 -0.73 -8.32
C ILE A 81 16.62 -0.26 -9.64
N ASP A 82 16.04 -0.66 -10.77
CA ASP A 82 16.57 -0.37 -12.10
C ASP A 82 16.43 1.12 -12.45
N TYR A 83 15.30 1.74 -12.09
CA TYR A 83 15.00 3.16 -12.35
C TYR A 83 15.94 4.07 -11.57
N CYS A 84 16.20 3.75 -10.31
CA CYS A 84 17.09 4.53 -9.47
C CYS A 84 18.54 4.50 -9.96
N LYS A 85 18.93 3.58 -10.88
CA LYS A 85 20.31 3.40 -11.39
C LYS A 85 21.36 3.56 -10.28
N GLY A 86 21.04 3.00 -9.12
CA GLY A 86 21.68 3.36 -7.86
C GLY A 86 23.20 3.18 -7.95
N THR A 87 23.93 4.19 -7.54
CA THR A 87 25.35 4.07 -7.22
C THR A 87 25.53 3.03 -6.12
N HIS A 88 26.76 2.54 -5.91
CA HIS A 88 27.04 1.66 -4.77
C HIS A 88 26.55 2.25 -3.44
N GLN A 89 26.61 3.58 -3.27
CA GLN A 89 26.14 4.25 -2.06
C GLN A 89 24.61 4.18 -1.89
N ASP A 90 23.84 4.24 -2.97
CA ASP A 90 22.38 4.12 -2.90
C ASP A 90 21.96 2.73 -2.40
N TRP A 91 22.71 1.71 -2.78
CA TRP A 91 22.51 0.34 -2.29
C TRP A 91 22.88 0.17 -0.82
N VAL A 92 23.96 0.82 -0.38
CA VAL A 92 24.34 0.87 1.04
C VAL A 92 23.24 1.54 1.85
N ASN A 93 22.71 2.67 1.37
CA ASN A 93 21.62 3.40 2.03
C ASN A 93 20.34 2.56 2.10
N LEU A 94 19.92 1.94 0.99
CA LEU A 94 18.76 1.05 0.97
C LEU A 94 18.91 -0.11 1.94
N THR A 95 20.12 -0.68 2.05
CA THR A 95 20.41 -1.77 3.00
C THR A 95 20.30 -1.29 4.44
N ALA A 96 20.82 -0.10 4.75
CA ALA A 96 20.69 0.51 6.07
C ALA A 96 19.21 0.79 6.42
N ASP A 97 18.43 1.30 5.46
CA ASP A 97 16.99 1.53 5.63
C ASP A 97 16.23 0.23 5.94
N ILE A 98 16.59 -0.88 5.27
CA ILE A 98 16.00 -2.21 5.55
C ILE A 98 16.33 -2.65 6.99
N VAL A 99 17.59 -2.55 7.41
CA VAL A 99 18.00 -2.94 8.78
C VAL A 99 17.29 -2.08 9.82
N GLN A 100 17.17 -0.78 9.59
CA GLN A 100 16.43 0.10 10.49
C GLN A 100 14.94 -0.27 10.54
N LEU A 101 14.31 -0.53 9.38
CA LEU A 101 12.92 -0.96 9.34
C LEU A 101 12.71 -2.27 10.11
N ASP A 102 13.60 -3.25 9.97
CA ASP A 102 13.54 -4.52 10.68
C ASP A 102 13.62 -4.32 12.20
N GLN A 103 14.57 -3.48 12.66
CA GLN A 103 14.69 -3.12 14.07
C GLN A 103 13.45 -2.40 14.63
N GLU A 104 12.86 -1.48 13.86
CA GLU A 104 11.63 -0.79 14.25
C GLU A 104 10.47 -1.78 14.39
N LEU A 105 10.37 -2.76 13.50
CA LEU A 105 9.31 -3.78 13.52
C LEU A 105 9.50 -4.78 14.67
N ASP A 106 10.73 -5.20 14.96
CA ASP A 106 11.06 -6.08 16.09
C ASP A 106 10.87 -5.41 17.45
N THR A 107 11.24 -4.12 17.58
CA THR A 107 11.10 -3.38 18.85
C THR A 107 9.63 -3.22 19.25
N ASN A 108 8.73 -3.09 18.27
CA ASN A 108 7.29 -3.02 18.51
C ASN A 108 6.70 -4.34 19.03
N GLN A 109 7.35 -5.49 18.81
CA GLN A 109 6.90 -6.78 19.38
C GLN A 109 7.17 -6.88 20.89
N HIS A 110 8.16 -6.15 21.41
CA HIS A 110 8.54 -6.20 22.83
C HIS A 110 7.78 -5.23 23.72
N GLN A 111 7.07 -4.24 23.17
CA GLN A 111 6.29 -3.28 23.96
C GLN A 111 4.82 -3.70 24.16
N GLU A 112 4.25 -4.57 23.31
CA GLU A 112 2.87 -5.05 23.48
C GLU A 112 2.73 -6.23 24.47
N GLY A 113 3.85 -6.76 25.00
CA GLY A 113 3.85 -7.87 25.96
C GLY A 113 3.83 -7.46 27.45
N GLY A 114 3.72 -6.17 27.76
CA GLY A 114 3.89 -5.63 29.11
C GLY A 114 2.72 -4.78 29.59
N ASN A 115 1.54 -5.38 29.75
CA ASN A 115 0.55 -4.94 30.75
C ASN A 115 -0.47 -6.05 30.97
N ALA A 116 -0.22 -6.85 32.01
CA ALA A 116 -1.20 -7.65 32.71
C ALA A 116 -1.51 -6.99 34.06
#